data_AF-A0A3A0B6K2-F1
#
_entry.id   AF-A0A3A0B6K2-F1
#
_cell.length_a   1.000
_cell.length_b   1.000
_cell.length_c   1.000
_cell.angle_alpha   90.00
_cell.angle_beta   90.00
_cell.angle_gamma   90.00
#
_symmetry.space_group_name_H-M   'P 1'
#
loop_
_entity.id
_entity.type
_entity.pdbx_description
1 polymer ?
#
loop_
_entity_poly.entity_id
_entity_poly.type
_entity_poly.pdbx_seq_one_letter_code
_entity_poly.pdbx_strand_id
1 'polypeptide(L)'
;MVKVIFIIVLLTQSVIFAQQRVDGVFDAERLITNDSVETGLKILEKIRGTGLMDVDGYILLGKTYDLIQKPVTAIGILYEGLKKFPNEGALYLEAGRIKFMNHEIESALSFWEDGILADPDFPENYLSAAKLFLLSEEPLWAVIYSEIFLNLNKDPKINAIAGNIFTDAHRRSINIISDSVIKISFSQNAYFRNGVFTTHTFESFYENVFLYALAGLGDTLNLTVLLNARVKFVEIWQREAMNKFSNPLFSYHKLLLNNGLLEAYNYFLIKDSFPKEFENWLNLNRGYFNRFMEFRSNNPISVYSGNPFNRFILN
;
A
#
# COMPACT_ATOMS: atom_id res chain seq x y z
N MET A 1 -14.38 15.96 -48.75
CA MET A 1 -14.43 17.28 -48.08
C MET A 1 -15.41 17.31 -46.91
N VAL A 2 -16.69 16.96 -47.10
CA VAL A 2 -17.74 16.96 -46.04
C VAL A 2 -17.41 16.05 -44.84
N LYS A 3 -16.90 14.82 -45.07
CA LYS A 3 -16.49 13.91 -43.97
C LYS A 3 -15.35 14.47 -43.10
N VAL A 4 -14.40 15.19 -43.69
CA VAL A 4 -13.24 15.74 -42.97
C VAL A 4 -13.67 16.93 -42.10
N ILE A 5 -14.56 17.79 -42.62
CA ILE A 5 -15.14 18.90 -41.86
C ILE A 5 -15.98 18.38 -40.68
N PHE A 6 -16.76 17.31 -40.88
CA PHE A 6 -17.57 16.71 -39.82
C PHE A 6 -16.70 16.14 -38.69
N ILE A 7 -15.59 15.47 -39.03
CA ILE A 7 -14.63 14.94 -38.05
C ILE A 7 -13.94 16.08 -37.28
N ILE A 8 -13.56 17.17 -37.96
CA ILE A 8 -12.92 18.33 -37.31
C ILE A 8 -13.90 19.01 -36.34
N VAL A 9 -15.17 19.18 -36.71
CA VAL A 9 -16.20 19.77 -35.83
C VAL A 9 -16.48 18.89 -34.60
N LEU A 10 -16.49 17.57 -34.76
CA LEU A 10 -16.64 16.64 -33.63
C LEU A 10 -15.43 16.69 -32.69
N LEU A 11 -14.21 16.77 -33.24
CA LEU A 11 -12.99 16.89 -32.47
C LEU A 11 -12.93 18.22 -31.70
N THR A 12 -13.26 19.34 -32.32
CA THR A 12 -13.28 20.65 -31.64
C THR A 12 -14.35 20.71 -30.55
N GLN A 13 -15.54 20.17 -30.80
CA GLN A 13 -16.56 20.03 -29.75
C GLN A 13 -16.07 19.16 -28.60
N SER A 14 -15.46 18.00 -28.87
CA SER A 14 -14.95 17.12 -27.80
C SER A 14 -13.87 17.79 -26.93
N VAL A 15 -13.02 18.63 -27.54
CA VAL A 15 -11.97 19.39 -26.82
C VAL A 15 -12.60 20.49 -25.97
N ILE A 16 -13.58 21.22 -26.47
CA ILE A 16 -14.30 22.26 -25.70
C ILE A 16 -15.05 21.62 -24.51
N PHE A 17 -15.71 20.48 -24.72
CA PHE A 17 -16.37 19.75 -23.64
C PHE A 17 -15.38 19.13 -22.64
N ALA A 18 -14.17 18.76 -23.05
CA ALA A 18 -13.12 18.33 -22.13
C ALA A 18 -12.60 19.51 -21.29
N GLN A 19 -12.37 20.67 -21.89
CA GLN A 19 -11.90 21.86 -21.16
C GLN A 19 -12.94 22.37 -20.16
N GLN A 20 -14.20 22.53 -20.57
CA GLN A 20 -15.28 22.95 -19.68
C GLN A 20 -15.54 21.97 -18.51
N ARG A 21 -15.17 20.69 -18.68
CA ARG A 21 -15.24 19.69 -17.62
C ARG A 21 -14.17 19.87 -16.57
N VAL A 22 -12.91 19.92 -17.00
CA VAL A 22 -11.75 20.09 -16.11
C VAL A 22 -11.90 21.40 -15.33
N ASP A 23 -12.27 22.48 -16.01
CA ASP A 23 -12.52 23.78 -15.38
C ASP A 23 -13.67 23.69 -14.36
N GLY A 24 -14.73 22.92 -14.66
CA GLY A 24 -15.90 22.76 -13.79
C GLY A 24 -15.65 21.95 -12.52
N VAL A 25 -14.86 20.87 -12.58
CA VAL A 25 -14.48 20.09 -11.38
C VAL A 25 -13.56 20.93 -10.48
N PHE A 26 -12.59 21.64 -11.07
CA PHE A 26 -11.69 22.53 -10.35
C PHE A 26 -12.44 23.71 -9.69
N ASP A 27 -13.37 24.33 -10.41
CA ASP A 27 -14.21 25.40 -9.86
C ASP A 27 -15.07 24.91 -8.68
N ALA A 28 -15.63 23.70 -8.80
CA ALA A 28 -16.39 23.08 -7.73
C ALA A 28 -15.52 22.81 -6.50
N GLU A 29 -14.31 22.28 -6.69
CA GLU A 29 -13.34 22.04 -5.60
C GLU A 29 -13.04 23.34 -4.85
N ARG A 30 -12.67 24.39 -5.58
CA ARG A 30 -12.39 25.71 -4.99
C ARG A 30 -13.57 26.25 -4.18
N LEU A 31 -14.80 26.06 -4.67
CA LEU A 31 -16.01 26.50 -3.95
C LEU A 31 -16.24 25.69 -2.68
N ILE A 32 -16.06 24.37 -2.72
CA ILE A 32 -16.20 23.49 -1.56
C ILE A 32 -15.17 23.86 -0.48
N THR A 33 -13.93 24.14 -0.87
CA THR A 33 -12.87 24.57 0.07
C THR A 33 -13.14 25.94 0.70
N ASN A 34 -13.89 26.81 0.02
CA ASN A 34 -14.25 28.15 0.51
C ASN A 34 -15.67 28.19 1.13
N ASP A 35 -16.07 27.11 1.83
CA ASP A 35 -17.36 26.96 2.52
C ASP A 35 -18.62 27.14 1.65
N SER A 36 -18.49 27.10 0.33
CA SER A 36 -19.60 27.23 -0.63
C SER A 36 -20.05 25.85 -1.15
N VAL A 37 -20.20 24.89 -0.23
CA VAL A 37 -20.44 23.46 -0.51
C VAL A 37 -21.67 23.23 -1.39
N GLU A 38 -22.78 23.93 -1.13
CA GLU A 38 -24.02 23.75 -1.91
C GLU A 38 -23.84 24.14 -3.40
N THR A 39 -23.06 25.19 -3.66
CA THR A 39 -22.80 25.66 -5.02
C THR A 39 -21.87 24.70 -5.76
N GLY A 40 -20.81 24.24 -5.09
CA GLY A 40 -19.92 23.22 -5.66
C GLY A 40 -20.66 21.91 -5.96
N LEU A 41 -21.52 21.46 -5.05
CA LEU A 41 -22.36 20.28 -5.26
C LEU A 41 -23.26 20.41 -6.50
N LYS A 42 -23.90 21.57 -6.69
CA LYS A 42 -24.74 21.83 -7.88
C LYS A 42 -23.95 21.75 -9.18
N ILE A 43 -22.71 22.23 -9.19
CA ILE A 43 -21.82 22.14 -10.36
C ILE A 43 -21.48 20.68 -10.64
N LEU A 44 -21.08 19.91 -9.62
CA LEU A 44 -20.73 18.50 -9.77
C LEU A 44 -21.91 17.65 -10.25
N GLU A 45 -23.12 17.86 -9.72
CA GLU A 45 -24.30 17.15 -10.20
C GLU A 45 -24.66 17.51 -11.64
N LYS A 46 -24.47 18.78 -12.04
CA LYS A 46 -24.64 19.18 -13.45
C LYS A 46 -23.64 18.44 -14.35
N ILE A 47 -22.37 18.35 -13.94
CA ILE A 47 -21.33 17.61 -14.69
C ILE A 47 -21.69 16.13 -14.75
N ARG A 48 -22.09 15.51 -13.63
CA ARG A 48 -22.52 14.10 -13.58
C ARG A 48 -23.67 13.83 -14.56
N GLY A 49 -24.66 14.72 -14.62
CA GLY A 49 -25.80 14.63 -15.53
C GLY A 49 -25.43 14.67 -17.03
N THR A 50 -24.25 15.19 -17.39
CA THR A 50 -23.76 15.11 -18.78
C THR A 50 -23.23 13.73 -19.16
N GLY A 51 -23.00 12.84 -18.18
CA GLY A 51 -22.36 11.54 -18.37
C GLY A 51 -20.84 11.58 -18.54
N LEU A 52 -20.26 12.78 -18.62
CA LEU A 52 -18.87 13.03 -18.98
C LEU A 52 -17.91 13.18 -17.78
N MET A 53 -18.39 12.92 -16.56
CA MET A 53 -17.61 12.97 -15.32
C MET A 53 -16.45 11.96 -15.32
N ASP A 54 -15.27 12.43 -14.92
CA ASP A 54 -14.04 11.67 -14.77
C ASP A 54 -13.85 11.18 -13.32
N VAL A 55 -12.73 10.50 -13.07
CA VAL A 55 -12.37 9.90 -11.78
C VAL A 55 -12.39 10.94 -10.66
N ASP A 56 -11.70 12.08 -10.86
CA ASP A 56 -11.63 13.16 -9.86
C ASP A 56 -13.00 13.77 -9.58
N GLY A 57 -13.84 13.94 -10.59
CA GLY A 57 -15.21 14.40 -10.42
C GLY A 57 -16.06 13.44 -9.57
N TYR A 58 -15.93 12.13 -9.79
CA TYR A 58 -16.62 11.12 -8.96
C TYR A 58 -16.11 11.13 -7.51
N ILE A 59 -14.79 11.20 -7.31
CA ILE A 59 -14.16 11.28 -5.99
C ILE A 59 -14.64 12.54 -5.25
N LEU A 60 -14.54 13.71 -5.90
CA LEU A 60 -14.93 14.98 -5.29
C LEU A 60 -16.43 15.01 -4.96
N LEU A 61 -17.29 14.50 -5.85
CA LEU A 61 -18.72 14.41 -5.58
C LEU A 61 -19.04 13.45 -4.42
N GLY A 62 -18.38 12.29 -4.36
CA GLY A 62 -18.45 11.37 -3.22
C GLY A 62 -18.05 12.05 -1.92
N LYS A 63 -16.87 12.66 -1.88
CA LYS A 63 -16.36 13.44 -0.72
C LYS A 63 -17.34 14.53 -0.30
N THR A 64 -17.95 15.22 -1.26
CA THR A 64 -18.92 16.29 -0.99
C THR A 64 -20.19 15.75 -0.34
N TYR A 65 -20.69 14.60 -0.81
CA TYR A 65 -21.84 13.94 -0.18
C TYR A 65 -21.54 13.44 1.23
N ASP A 66 -20.34 12.91 1.47
CA ASP A 66 -19.90 12.50 2.80
C ASP A 66 -19.78 13.71 3.74
N LEU A 67 -19.21 14.82 3.26
CA LEU A 67 -19.09 16.08 4.00
C LEU A 67 -20.46 16.62 4.49
N ILE A 68 -21.52 16.46 3.68
CA ILE A 68 -22.89 16.84 4.06
C ILE A 68 -23.66 15.70 4.76
N GLN A 69 -22.94 14.74 5.35
CA GLN A 69 -23.48 13.63 6.14
C GLN A 69 -24.44 12.72 5.36
N LYS A 70 -24.13 12.45 4.08
CA LYS A 70 -24.85 11.49 3.23
C LYS A 70 -23.93 10.36 2.73
N PRO A 71 -23.35 9.55 3.63
CA PRO A 71 -22.34 8.55 3.28
C PRO A 71 -22.88 7.45 2.34
N VAL A 72 -24.15 7.05 2.48
CA VAL A 72 -24.76 6.07 1.56
C VAL A 72 -24.82 6.61 0.13
N THR A 73 -25.16 7.89 -0.02
CA THR A 73 -25.16 8.55 -1.34
C THR A 73 -23.74 8.66 -1.86
N ALA A 74 -22.79 9.08 -1.02
CA ALA A 74 -21.38 9.20 -1.38
C ALA A 74 -20.81 7.87 -1.92
N ILE A 75 -21.05 6.76 -1.23
CA ILE A 75 -20.66 5.43 -1.67
C ILE A 75 -21.35 5.06 -3.00
N GLY A 76 -22.63 5.40 -3.17
CA GLY A 76 -23.33 5.22 -4.44
C GLY A 76 -22.66 5.94 -5.62
N ILE A 77 -22.20 7.18 -5.41
CA ILE A 77 -21.44 7.96 -6.41
C ILE A 77 -20.12 7.28 -6.75
N LEU A 78 -19.36 6.84 -5.74
CA LEU A 78 -18.07 6.18 -5.98
C LEU A 78 -18.26 4.85 -6.71
N TYR A 79 -19.32 4.09 -6.41
CA TYR A 79 -19.67 2.88 -7.16
C TYR A 79 -20.03 3.17 -8.62
N GLU A 80 -20.69 4.29 -8.92
CA GLU A 80 -20.90 4.71 -10.31
C GLU A 80 -19.59 4.99 -11.03
N GLY A 81 -18.65 5.64 -10.34
CA GLY A 81 -17.28 5.83 -10.82
C GLY A 81 -16.58 4.49 -11.10
N LEU A 82 -16.60 3.57 -10.13
CA LEU A 82 -15.98 2.25 -10.24
C LEU A 82 -16.56 1.39 -11.38
N LYS A 83 -17.85 1.52 -11.69
CA LYS A 83 -18.44 0.85 -12.87
C LYS A 83 -17.84 1.33 -14.19
N LYS A 84 -17.41 2.59 -14.26
CA LYS A 84 -16.79 3.19 -15.46
C LYS A 84 -15.28 3.04 -15.48
N PHE A 85 -14.65 3.13 -14.31
CA PHE A 85 -13.21 3.13 -14.11
C PHE A 85 -12.83 2.07 -13.06
N PRO A 86 -12.99 0.77 -13.37
CA PRO A 86 -12.83 -0.30 -12.39
C PRO A 86 -11.38 -0.53 -11.95
N ASN A 87 -10.41 0.06 -12.63
CA ASN A 87 -8.97 -0.12 -12.35
C ASN A 87 -8.35 1.13 -11.71
N GLU A 88 -9.15 2.06 -11.18
CA GLU A 88 -8.65 3.29 -10.56
C GLU A 88 -8.61 3.15 -9.05
N GLY A 89 -7.41 2.96 -8.50
CA GLY A 89 -7.18 2.72 -7.07
C GLY A 89 -7.67 3.85 -6.18
N ALA A 90 -7.69 5.09 -6.69
CA ALA A 90 -8.15 6.27 -5.96
C ALA A 90 -9.65 6.23 -5.61
N LEU A 91 -10.50 5.61 -6.44
CA LEU A 91 -11.92 5.44 -6.15
C LEU A 91 -12.15 4.47 -4.99
N TYR A 92 -11.40 3.36 -4.99
CA TYR A 92 -11.40 2.38 -3.90
C TYR A 92 -10.88 2.99 -2.59
N LEU A 93 -9.79 3.78 -2.67
CA LEU A 93 -9.23 4.48 -1.53
C LEU A 93 -10.27 5.36 -0.85
N GLU A 94 -10.95 6.19 -1.63
CA GLU A 94 -11.96 7.12 -1.12
C GLU A 94 -13.18 6.37 -0.57
N ALA A 95 -13.64 5.32 -1.23
CA ALA A 95 -14.75 4.51 -0.75
C ALA A 95 -14.42 3.86 0.60
N GLY A 96 -13.22 3.30 0.73
CA GLY A 96 -12.72 2.75 2.00
C GLY A 96 -12.57 3.82 3.08
N ARG A 97 -12.12 5.03 2.75
CA ARG A 97 -12.05 6.17 3.69
C ARG A 97 -13.42 6.51 4.26
N ILE A 98 -14.44 6.63 3.41
CA ILE A 98 -15.81 6.92 3.85
C ILE A 98 -16.33 5.80 4.76
N LYS A 99 -16.13 4.53 4.40
CA LYS A 99 -16.50 3.39 5.25
C LYS A 99 -15.81 3.43 6.61
N PHE A 100 -14.51 3.73 6.63
CA PHE A 100 -13.75 3.85 7.86
C PHE A 100 -14.28 4.97 8.76
N MET A 101 -14.55 6.15 8.19
CA MET A 101 -15.11 7.30 8.92
C MET A 101 -16.51 7.03 9.49
N ASN A 102 -17.26 6.10 8.88
CA ASN A 102 -18.57 5.63 9.35
C ASN A 102 -18.48 4.39 10.24
N HIS A 103 -17.29 4.05 10.76
CA HIS A 103 -17.03 2.90 11.63
C HIS A 103 -17.28 1.52 11.00
N GLU A 104 -17.37 1.44 9.68
CA GLU A 104 -17.51 0.19 8.92
C GLU A 104 -16.13 -0.39 8.55
N ILE A 105 -15.37 -0.80 9.57
CA ILE A 105 -13.94 -1.16 9.44
C ILE A 105 -13.68 -2.29 8.44
N GLU A 106 -14.47 -3.36 8.48
CA GLU A 106 -14.31 -4.51 7.57
C GLU A 106 -14.57 -4.12 6.11
N SER A 107 -15.58 -3.28 5.87
CA SER A 107 -15.87 -2.76 4.53
C SER A 107 -14.75 -1.83 4.04
N ALA A 108 -14.20 -1.01 4.93
CA ALA A 108 -13.07 -0.14 4.58
C ALA A 108 -11.85 -0.94 4.13
N LEU A 109 -11.51 -1.99 4.89
CA LEU A 109 -10.41 -2.89 4.53
C LEU A 109 -10.69 -3.59 3.19
N SER A 110 -11.90 -4.11 2.98
CA SER A 110 -12.28 -4.75 1.71
C SER A 110 -12.07 -3.81 0.52
N PHE A 111 -12.52 -2.55 0.62
CA PHE A 111 -12.32 -1.58 -0.46
C PHE A 111 -10.84 -1.34 -0.76
N TRP A 112 -10.00 -1.18 0.26
CA TRP A 112 -8.57 -0.97 0.03
C TRP A 112 -7.88 -2.20 -0.55
N GLU A 113 -8.27 -3.41 -0.15
CA GLU A 113 -7.74 -4.65 -0.73
C GLU A 113 -8.24 -4.89 -2.16
N ASP A 114 -9.49 -4.56 -2.46
CA ASP A 114 -10.02 -4.57 -3.83
C ASP A 114 -9.29 -3.53 -4.69
N GLY A 115 -9.00 -2.35 -4.13
CA GLY A 115 -8.19 -1.32 -4.78
C GLY A 115 -6.77 -1.76 -5.08
N ILE A 116 -6.14 -2.54 -4.19
CA ILE A 116 -4.83 -3.18 -4.44
C ILE A 116 -4.89 -4.16 -5.60
N LEU A 117 -5.99 -4.91 -5.76
CA LEU A 117 -6.15 -5.85 -6.87
C LEU A 117 -6.43 -5.13 -8.19
N ALA A 118 -7.24 -4.07 -8.14
CA ALA A 118 -7.63 -3.28 -9.29
C ALA A 118 -6.47 -2.43 -9.85
N ASP A 119 -5.69 -1.82 -8.96
CA ASP A 119 -4.63 -0.86 -9.29
C ASP A 119 -3.37 -1.10 -8.41
N PRO A 120 -2.60 -2.17 -8.66
CA PRO A 120 -1.56 -2.63 -7.74
C PRO A 120 -0.38 -1.69 -7.56
N ASP A 121 -0.16 -0.72 -8.45
CA ASP A 121 0.88 0.31 -8.34
C ASP A 121 0.39 1.61 -7.67
N PHE A 122 -0.89 1.69 -7.27
CA PHE A 122 -1.44 2.78 -6.48
C PHE A 122 -1.16 2.59 -4.97
N PRO A 123 -0.18 3.29 -4.39
CA PRO A 123 0.38 2.95 -3.09
C PRO A 123 -0.59 3.19 -1.92
N GLU A 124 -1.45 4.19 -1.97
CA GLU A 124 -2.24 4.67 -0.83
C GLU A 124 -3.21 3.62 -0.26
N ASN A 125 -3.68 2.69 -1.09
CA ASN A 125 -4.50 1.56 -0.64
C ASN A 125 -3.70 0.63 0.29
N TYR A 126 -2.43 0.33 -0.03
CA TYR A 126 -1.54 -0.45 0.84
C TYR A 126 -1.31 0.24 2.17
N LEU A 127 -1.04 1.55 2.18
CA LEU A 127 -0.80 2.28 3.42
C LEU A 127 -2.05 2.28 4.33
N SER A 128 -3.23 2.43 3.73
CA SER A 128 -4.50 2.45 4.47
C SER A 128 -4.81 1.09 5.08
N ALA A 129 -4.65 0.01 4.31
CA ALA A 129 -4.78 -1.35 4.80
C ALA A 129 -3.72 -1.68 5.87
N ALA A 130 -2.46 -1.30 5.67
CA ALA A 130 -1.37 -1.54 6.63
C ALA A 130 -1.65 -0.92 8.00
N LYS A 131 -2.24 0.28 8.05
CA LYS A 131 -2.65 0.93 9.31
C LYS A 131 -3.68 0.10 10.08
N LEU A 132 -4.67 -0.47 9.41
CA LEU A 132 -5.66 -1.34 10.07
C LEU A 132 -5.02 -2.65 10.53
N PHE A 133 -4.19 -3.26 9.69
CA PHE A 133 -3.54 -4.52 10.05
C PHE A 133 -2.62 -4.38 11.26
N LEU A 134 -1.94 -3.24 11.42
CA LEU A 134 -1.10 -2.97 12.57
C LEU A 134 -1.89 -3.02 13.89
N LEU A 135 -3.18 -2.66 13.85
CA LEU A 135 -4.08 -2.67 15.01
C LEU A 135 -4.90 -3.96 15.11
N SER A 136 -4.83 -4.82 14.11
CA SER A 136 -5.57 -6.09 14.04
C SER A 136 -4.80 -7.24 14.68
N GLU A 137 -5.34 -8.44 14.57
CA GLU A 137 -4.68 -9.68 14.98
C GLU A 137 -3.84 -10.32 13.86
N GLU A 138 -3.66 -9.60 12.75
CA GLU A 138 -2.92 -10.01 11.56
C GLU A 138 -1.80 -8.99 11.18
N PRO A 139 -0.87 -8.65 12.10
CA PRO A 139 0.19 -7.67 11.84
C PRO A 139 1.18 -8.07 10.73
N LEU A 140 1.18 -9.32 10.25
CA LEU A 140 1.92 -9.72 9.06
C LEU A 140 1.60 -8.84 7.85
N TRP A 141 0.31 -8.58 7.61
CA TRP A 141 -0.10 -7.79 6.47
C TRP A 141 0.27 -6.32 6.65
N ALA A 142 0.42 -5.84 7.89
CA ALA A 142 0.99 -4.53 8.16
C ALA A 142 2.46 -4.44 7.72
N VAL A 143 3.27 -5.48 8.02
CA VAL A 143 4.66 -5.56 7.55
C VAL A 143 4.72 -5.51 6.03
N ILE A 144 3.95 -6.37 5.37
CA ILE A 144 4.03 -6.55 3.93
C ILE A 144 3.50 -5.33 3.17
N TYR A 145 2.31 -4.83 3.52
CA TYR A 145 1.71 -3.72 2.79
C TYR A 145 2.46 -2.40 3.03
N SER A 146 3.01 -2.17 4.22
CA SER A 146 3.89 -1.01 4.45
C SER A 146 5.21 -1.12 3.66
N GLU A 147 5.77 -2.32 3.52
CA GLU A 147 6.98 -2.54 2.72
C GLU A 147 6.74 -2.33 1.22
N ILE A 148 5.60 -2.79 0.69
CA ILE A 148 5.21 -2.52 -0.70
C ILE A 148 4.98 -1.02 -0.91
N PHE A 149 4.26 -0.37 0.00
CA PHE A 149 4.06 1.08 -0.04
C PHE A 149 5.40 1.83 -0.13
N LEU A 150 6.38 1.48 0.72
CA LEU A 150 7.71 2.10 0.72
C LEU A 150 8.47 1.90 -0.60
N ASN A 151 8.19 0.83 -1.34
CA ASN A 151 8.79 0.60 -2.65
C ASN A 151 8.11 1.40 -3.77
N LEU A 152 6.83 1.71 -3.64
CA LEU A 152 6.05 2.44 -4.63
C LEU A 152 6.08 3.97 -4.43
N ASN A 153 5.90 4.42 -3.20
CA ASN A 153 5.73 5.83 -2.88
C ASN A 153 7.07 6.60 -2.85
N LYS A 154 7.03 7.81 -3.39
CA LYS A 154 8.21 8.70 -3.52
C LYS A 154 8.27 9.80 -2.46
N ASP A 155 7.17 10.10 -1.77
CA ASP A 155 7.12 11.15 -0.74
C ASP A 155 7.83 10.70 0.55
N PRO A 156 8.97 11.31 0.94
CA PRO A 156 9.70 10.94 2.14
C PRO A 156 8.90 11.09 3.43
N LYS A 157 7.99 12.08 3.53
CA LYS A 157 7.21 12.33 4.75
C LYS A 157 6.19 11.22 4.97
N ILE A 158 5.51 10.80 3.90
CA ILE A 158 4.53 9.71 3.98
C ILE A 158 5.26 8.37 4.16
N ASN A 159 6.43 8.19 3.55
CA ASN A 159 7.26 7.01 3.75
C ASN A 159 7.66 6.79 5.22
N ALA A 160 7.95 7.86 5.98
CA ALA A 160 8.24 7.74 7.40
C ALA A 160 7.09 7.08 8.20
N ILE A 161 5.83 7.33 7.82
CA ILE A 161 4.65 6.69 8.44
C ILE A 161 4.69 5.18 8.19
N ALA A 162 4.92 4.78 6.94
CA ALA A 162 4.99 3.36 6.57
C ALA A 162 6.18 2.64 7.22
N GLY A 163 7.35 3.28 7.31
CA GLY A 163 8.52 2.71 7.99
C GLY A 163 8.28 2.48 9.49
N ASN A 164 7.52 3.37 10.14
CA ASN A 164 7.10 3.16 11.52
C ASN A 164 6.10 2.01 11.64
N ILE A 165 5.07 1.94 10.78
CA ILE A 165 4.11 0.81 10.76
C ILE A 165 4.86 -0.52 10.60
N PHE A 166 5.79 -0.56 9.65
CA PHE A 166 6.62 -1.72 9.40
C PHE A 166 7.40 -2.15 10.65
N THR A 167 8.07 -1.21 11.31
CA THR A 167 8.90 -1.49 12.49
C THR A 167 8.05 -1.89 13.69
N ASP A 168 6.94 -1.20 13.92
CA ASP A 168 6.03 -1.45 15.04
C ASP A 168 5.32 -2.79 14.89
N ALA A 169 4.97 -3.20 13.68
CA ALA A 169 4.44 -4.55 13.43
C ALA A 169 5.45 -5.63 13.83
N HIS A 170 6.73 -5.48 13.48
CA HIS A 170 7.78 -6.42 13.94
C HIS A 170 7.93 -6.40 15.46
N ARG A 171 7.97 -5.22 16.09
CA ARG A 171 8.10 -5.09 17.56
C ARG A 171 6.92 -5.70 18.31
N ARG A 172 5.71 -5.56 17.79
CA ARG A 172 4.50 -6.17 18.38
C ARG A 172 4.51 -7.69 18.23
N SER A 173 5.01 -8.18 17.09
CA SER A 173 4.99 -9.59 16.76
C SER A 173 6.15 -10.40 17.33
N ILE A 174 7.25 -9.77 17.76
CA ILE A 174 8.46 -10.47 18.19
C ILE A 174 8.76 -10.14 19.66
N ASN A 175 8.82 -11.18 20.49
CA ASN A 175 9.25 -11.09 21.88
C ASN A 175 10.41 -12.07 22.12
N ILE A 176 11.61 -11.52 22.31
CA ILE A 176 12.81 -12.28 22.66
C ILE A 176 12.95 -12.25 24.18
N ILE A 177 12.80 -13.41 24.81
CA ILE A 177 12.94 -13.58 26.26
C ILE A 177 14.38 -13.97 26.61
N SER A 178 15.01 -14.77 25.75
CA SER A 178 16.44 -15.10 25.76
C SER A 178 16.86 -15.64 24.39
N ASP A 179 18.17 -15.86 24.18
CA ASP A 179 18.73 -16.42 22.94
C ASP A 179 18.08 -17.74 22.47
N SER A 180 17.46 -18.49 23.40
CA SER A 180 16.82 -19.79 23.15
C SER A 180 15.30 -19.75 23.27
N VAL A 181 14.71 -18.61 23.67
CA VAL A 181 13.27 -18.47 23.87
C VAL A 181 12.76 -17.22 23.16
N ILE A 182 12.29 -17.45 21.94
CA ILE A 182 11.70 -16.42 21.07
C ILE A 182 10.23 -16.76 20.88
N LYS A 183 9.35 -15.78 21.09
CA LYS A 183 7.93 -15.87 20.78
C LYS A 183 7.63 -14.96 19.60
N ILE A 184 6.94 -15.51 18.61
CA ILE A 184 6.49 -14.80 17.42
C ILE A 184 4.97 -14.92 17.28
N SER A 185 4.32 -13.84 16.85
CA SER A 185 2.88 -13.82 16.52
C SER A 185 2.62 -12.72 15.49
N PHE A 186 2.72 -13.07 14.21
CA PHE A 186 2.40 -12.21 13.08
C PHE A 186 0.96 -12.41 12.57
N SER A 187 0.30 -13.52 12.90
CA SER A 187 -1.04 -13.88 12.44
C SER A 187 -1.75 -14.80 13.44
N GLN A 188 -3.07 -14.67 13.60
CA GLN A 188 -3.87 -15.66 14.32
C GLN A 188 -4.07 -16.95 13.52
N ASN A 189 -3.95 -16.89 12.20
CA ASN A 189 -4.07 -18.04 11.30
C ASN A 189 -2.81 -18.91 11.24
N ALA A 190 -1.74 -18.51 11.94
CA ALA A 190 -0.60 -19.38 12.23
C ALA A 190 -0.97 -20.44 13.29
N TYR A 191 -1.89 -21.35 12.95
CA TYR A 191 -2.38 -22.36 13.89
C TYR A 191 -1.31 -23.39 14.24
N PHE A 192 -1.00 -23.48 15.53
CA PHE A 192 -0.42 -24.66 16.18
C PHE A 192 -1.54 -25.70 16.36
N ARG A 193 -1.60 -26.75 15.52
CA ARG A 193 -2.43 -27.93 15.79
C ARG A 193 -1.55 -29.13 16.12
N ASN A 194 -1.83 -29.76 17.27
CA ASN A 194 -1.28 -31.07 17.66
C ASN A 194 0.26 -31.15 17.75
N GLY A 195 0.94 -30.09 18.18
CA GLY A 195 2.41 -30.13 18.36
C GLY A 195 3.20 -30.27 17.06
N VAL A 196 2.55 -30.09 15.91
CA VAL A 196 3.15 -30.07 14.58
C VAL A 196 2.89 -28.70 13.98
N PHE A 197 3.93 -28.01 13.54
CA PHE A 197 3.78 -26.84 12.68
C PHE A 197 3.15 -27.33 11.37
N THR A 198 1.83 -27.20 11.23
CA THR A 198 1.18 -27.44 9.94
C THR A 198 1.45 -26.24 9.06
N THR A 199 2.63 -26.23 8.42
CA THR A 199 3.10 -25.21 7.49
C THR A 199 2.28 -25.27 6.20
N HIS A 200 1.01 -24.85 6.21
CA HIS A 200 0.18 -24.90 5.00
C HIS A 200 -0.10 -23.52 4.43
N THR A 201 -0.32 -22.50 5.27
CA THR A 201 -0.63 -21.14 4.84
C THR A 201 0.63 -20.29 4.69
N PHE A 202 0.52 -19.19 3.95
CA PHE A 202 1.60 -18.22 3.75
C PHE A 202 2.12 -17.67 5.08
N GLU A 203 1.21 -17.30 5.99
CA GLU A 203 1.53 -16.70 7.28
C GLU A 203 2.30 -17.66 8.18
N SER A 204 1.88 -18.92 8.23
CA SER A 204 2.57 -19.95 9.00
C SER A 204 4.00 -20.16 8.51
N PHE A 205 4.26 -20.13 7.20
CA PHE A 205 5.63 -20.20 6.68
C PHE A 205 6.43 -18.95 7.01
N TYR A 206 5.84 -17.77 6.83
CA TYR A 206 6.51 -16.51 7.14
C TYR A 206 6.99 -16.49 8.59
N GLU A 207 6.10 -16.80 9.53
CA GLU A 207 6.44 -16.84 10.96
C GLU A 207 7.56 -17.83 11.27
N ASN A 208 7.48 -19.06 10.74
CA ASN A 208 8.50 -20.07 10.99
C ASN A 208 9.85 -19.65 10.44
N VAL A 209 9.90 -19.17 9.20
CA VAL A 209 11.15 -18.69 8.59
C VAL A 209 11.73 -17.53 9.37
N PHE A 210 10.89 -16.60 9.85
CA PHE A 210 11.34 -15.46 10.64
C PHE A 210 11.83 -15.87 12.03
N LEU A 211 11.16 -16.83 12.67
CA LEU A 211 11.61 -17.43 13.94
C LEU A 211 13.00 -18.05 13.80
N TYR A 212 13.24 -18.84 12.74
CA TYR A 212 14.57 -19.40 12.45
C TYR A 212 15.60 -18.30 12.16
N ALA A 213 15.19 -17.24 11.48
CA ALA A 213 16.07 -16.12 11.18
C ALA A 213 16.51 -15.34 12.42
N LEU A 214 15.68 -15.29 13.47
CA LEU A 214 15.99 -14.66 14.75
C LEU A 214 16.94 -15.49 15.63
N ALA A 215 16.97 -16.81 15.45
CA ALA A 215 17.74 -17.70 16.31
C ALA A 215 19.23 -17.33 16.37
N GLY A 216 19.75 -17.18 17.60
CA GLY A 216 21.16 -16.88 17.87
C GLY A 216 21.62 -15.47 17.48
N LEU A 217 20.71 -14.51 17.28
CA LEU A 217 21.07 -13.12 16.99
C LEU A 217 21.19 -12.22 18.22
N GLY A 218 20.68 -12.65 19.37
CA GLY A 218 20.76 -11.93 20.65
C GLY A 218 19.52 -12.14 21.53
N ASP A 219 19.55 -11.52 22.71
CA ASP A 219 18.56 -11.70 23.79
C ASP A 219 17.49 -10.60 23.83
N THR A 220 17.58 -9.61 22.96
CA THR A 220 16.65 -8.48 22.87
C THR A 220 16.45 -8.01 21.43
N LEU A 221 15.23 -7.58 21.09
CA LEU A 221 14.94 -7.02 19.78
C LEU A 221 15.45 -5.58 19.69
N ASN A 222 16.59 -5.40 19.03
CA ASN A 222 17.15 -4.10 18.66
C ASN A 222 17.34 -3.99 17.14
N LEU A 223 17.80 -2.83 16.66
CA LEU A 223 18.03 -2.56 15.24
C LEU A 223 18.91 -3.64 14.58
N THR A 224 20.07 -3.95 15.18
CA THR A 224 21.03 -4.92 14.64
C THR A 224 20.41 -6.30 14.53
N VAL A 225 19.69 -6.75 15.57
CA VAL A 225 18.98 -8.04 15.55
C VAL A 225 17.94 -8.07 14.44
N LEU A 226 17.13 -7.02 14.30
CA LEU A 226 16.09 -6.95 13.27
C LEU A 226 16.68 -6.95 11.86
N LEU A 227 17.73 -6.16 11.61
CA LEU A 227 18.42 -6.11 10.31
C LEU A 227 18.99 -7.49 9.93
N ASN A 228 19.71 -8.13 10.85
CA ASN A 228 20.31 -9.44 10.63
C ASN A 228 19.26 -10.53 10.44
N ALA A 229 18.17 -10.47 11.20
CA ALA A 229 17.04 -11.39 11.05
C ALA A 229 16.39 -11.23 9.67
N ARG A 230 16.21 -10.01 9.17
CA ARG A 230 15.65 -9.79 7.84
C ARG A 230 16.56 -10.30 6.71
N VAL A 231 17.88 -10.14 6.83
CA VAL A 231 18.83 -10.73 5.86
C VAL A 231 18.71 -12.26 5.85
N LYS A 232 18.81 -12.90 7.02
CA LYS A 232 18.65 -14.36 7.16
C LYS A 232 17.27 -14.85 6.70
N PHE A 233 16.22 -14.09 6.98
CA PHE A 233 14.86 -14.39 6.54
C PHE A 233 14.81 -14.53 5.02
N VAL A 234 15.34 -13.55 4.28
CA VAL A 234 15.35 -13.60 2.82
C VAL A 234 16.15 -14.79 2.33
N GLU A 235 17.32 -15.06 2.88
CA GLU A 235 18.15 -16.21 2.50
C GLU A 235 17.42 -17.56 2.70
N ILE A 236 16.76 -17.74 3.83
CA ILE A 236 15.97 -18.95 4.12
C ILE A 236 14.75 -19.01 3.22
N TRP A 237 14.02 -17.90 3.06
CA TRP A 237 12.81 -17.83 2.22
C TRP A 237 13.10 -18.22 0.77
N GLN A 238 14.22 -17.75 0.20
CA GLN A 238 14.63 -18.10 -1.15
C GLN A 238 14.82 -19.61 -1.35
N ARG A 239 15.30 -20.31 -0.32
CA ARG A 239 15.57 -21.74 -0.36
C ARG A 239 14.32 -22.58 -0.09
N GLU A 240 13.54 -22.20 0.90
CA GLU A 240 12.48 -23.04 1.47
C GLU A 240 11.06 -22.70 0.97
N ALA A 241 10.81 -21.43 0.61
CA ALA A 241 9.44 -20.93 0.43
C ALA A 241 9.17 -20.31 -0.95
N MET A 242 10.20 -19.84 -1.66
CA MET A 242 10.04 -19.08 -2.91
C MET A 242 9.28 -19.84 -4.01
N ASN A 243 9.50 -21.15 -4.14
CA ASN A 243 8.79 -21.97 -5.14
C ASN A 243 7.31 -22.18 -4.80
N LYS A 244 6.95 -22.05 -3.51
CA LYS A 244 5.58 -22.24 -3.03
C LYS A 244 4.80 -20.93 -3.01
N PHE A 245 5.44 -19.84 -2.61
CA PHE A 245 4.83 -18.53 -2.43
C PHE A 245 5.56 -17.47 -3.25
N SER A 246 5.62 -17.68 -4.56
CA SER A 246 6.22 -16.71 -5.48
C SER A 246 5.35 -15.46 -5.52
N ASN A 247 5.95 -14.29 -5.30
CA ASN A 247 5.27 -13.00 -5.32
C ASN A 247 6.27 -11.87 -5.64
N PRO A 248 5.79 -10.68 -6.03
CA PRO A 248 6.67 -9.59 -6.44
C PRO A 248 7.60 -9.09 -5.32
N LEU A 249 7.15 -9.07 -4.07
CA LEU A 249 7.95 -8.56 -2.94
C LEU A 249 9.17 -9.46 -2.69
N PHE A 250 8.99 -10.77 -2.56
CA PHE A 250 10.10 -11.69 -2.31
C PHE A 250 10.96 -11.96 -3.55
N SER A 251 10.40 -11.76 -4.76
CA SER A 251 11.20 -11.67 -5.98
C SER A 251 12.13 -10.44 -5.94
N TYR A 252 11.63 -9.32 -5.44
CA TYR A 252 12.42 -8.10 -5.28
C TYR A 252 13.48 -8.24 -4.19
N HIS A 253 13.17 -8.92 -3.07
CA HIS A 253 14.18 -9.26 -2.07
C HIS A 253 15.30 -10.14 -2.65
N LYS A 254 14.96 -11.14 -3.48
CA LYS A 254 15.95 -11.96 -4.20
C LYS A 254 16.85 -11.11 -5.08
N LEU A 255 16.25 -10.17 -5.83
CA LEU A 255 16.99 -9.28 -6.71
C LEU A 255 18.00 -8.43 -5.92
N LEU A 256 17.58 -7.86 -4.79
CA LEU A 256 18.45 -7.07 -3.92
C LEU A 256 19.54 -7.93 -3.27
N LEU A 257 19.21 -9.13 -2.81
CA LEU A 257 20.17 -10.10 -2.25
C LEU A 257 21.26 -10.44 -3.29
N ASN A 258 20.86 -10.82 -4.50
CA ASN A 258 21.79 -11.18 -5.58
C ASN A 258 22.72 -10.03 -6.02
N ASN A 259 22.31 -8.78 -5.76
CA ASN A 259 23.11 -7.59 -6.06
C ASN A 259 23.91 -7.07 -4.84
N GLY A 260 23.81 -7.74 -3.69
CA GLY A 260 24.46 -7.34 -2.45
C GLY A 260 23.91 -6.03 -1.87
N LEU A 261 22.63 -5.72 -2.12
CA LEU A 261 21.97 -4.46 -1.74
C LEU A 261 20.94 -4.63 -0.60
N LEU A 262 20.77 -5.85 -0.10
CA LEU A 262 19.71 -6.16 0.86
C LEU A 262 19.88 -5.45 2.22
N GLU A 263 21.10 -5.24 2.69
CA GLU A 263 21.36 -4.50 3.94
C GLU A 263 20.92 -3.04 3.81
N ALA A 264 21.38 -2.35 2.75
CA ALA A 264 20.98 -0.97 2.48
C ALA A 264 19.46 -0.82 2.31
N TYR A 265 18.82 -1.81 1.70
CA TYR A 265 17.37 -1.86 1.60
C TYR A 265 16.69 -1.97 2.97
N ASN A 266 17.16 -2.85 3.85
CA ASN A 266 16.58 -2.98 5.18
C ASN A 266 16.77 -1.69 6.02
N TYR A 267 17.90 -1.00 5.89
CA TYR A 267 18.06 0.34 6.47
C TYR A 267 17.07 1.35 5.88
N PHE A 268 16.85 1.34 4.56
CA PHE A 268 15.86 2.19 3.91
C PHE A 268 14.44 2.00 4.48
N LEU A 269 14.06 0.77 4.82
CA LEU A 269 12.73 0.48 5.39
C LEU A 269 12.53 1.03 6.80
N ILE A 270 13.57 0.99 7.65
CA ILE A 270 13.45 1.24 9.10
C ILE A 270 14.11 2.53 9.59
N LYS A 271 14.79 3.27 8.71
CA LYS A 271 15.58 4.46 9.06
C LYS A 271 14.82 5.48 9.91
N ASP A 272 13.53 5.66 9.67
CA ASP A 272 12.72 6.68 10.36
C ASP A 272 12.38 6.27 11.80
N SER A 273 12.40 4.97 12.10
CA SER A 273 12.24 4.44 13.45
C SER A 273 13.55 4.40 14.26
N PHE A 274 14.69 4.55 13.58
CA PHE A 274 16.05 4.54 14.18
C PHE A 274 16.96 5.62 13.55
N PRO A 275 16.59 6.91 13.65
CA PRO A 275 17.23 7.97 12.88
C PRO A 275 18.71 8.17 13.24
N LYS A 276 19.07 8.01 14.52
CA LYS A 276 20.47 8.19 14.99
C LYS A 276 21.37 7.07 14.50
N GLU A 277 20.89 5.84 14.62
CA GLU A 277 21.60 4.65 14.18
C GLU A 277 21.74 4.62 12.66
N PHE A 278 20.70 5.01 11.92
CA PHE A 278 20.77 5.18 10.48
C PHE A 278 21.78 6.26 10.08
N GLU A 279 21.78 7.42 10.75
CA GLU A 279 22.75 8.49 10.47
C GLU A 279 24.20 8.00 10.67
N ASN A 280 24.46 7.30 11.78
CA ASN A 280 25.78 6.71 12.05
C ASN A 280 26.18 5.69 10.97
N TRP A 281 25.28 4.79 10.58
CA TRP A 281 25.55 3.83 9.53
C TRP A 281 25.76 4.51 8.17
N LEU A 282 24.94 5.52 7.83
CA LEU A 282 25.01 6.25 6.57
C LEU A 282 26.32 7.04 6.43
N ASN A 283 26.85 7.58 7.52
CA ASN A 283 28.13 8.29 7.53
C ASN A 283 29.30 7.39 7.13
N LEU A 284 29.23 6.10 7.45
CA LEU A 284 30.23 5.10 7.07
C LEU A 284 29.93 4.43 5.71
N ASN A 285 28.66 4.41 5.30
CA ASN A 285 28.18 3.61 4.16
C ASN A 285 27.54 4.45 3.03
N ARG A 286 27.82 5.75 2.95
CA ARG A 286 27.17 6.67 1.99
C ARG A 286 27.25 6.18 0.54
N GLY A 287 28.42 5.71 0.10
CA GLY A 287 28.59 5.17 -1.26
C GLY A 287 27.72 3.92 -1.51
N TYR A 288 27.63 3.04 -0.52
CA TYR A 288 26.80 1.84 -0.59
C TYR A 288 25.31 2.18 -0.64
N PHE A 289 24.85 3.08 0.23
CA PHE A 289 23.46 3.53 0.23
C PHE A 289 23.07 4.26 -1.07
N ASN A 290 23.95 5.12 -1.60
CA ASN A 290 23.71 5.79 -2.88
C ASN A 290 23.58 4.77 -4.03
N ARG A 291 24.44 3.74 -4.07
CA ARG A 291 24.34 2.65 -5.05
C ARG A 291 23.00 1.92 -4.94
N PHE A 292 22.52 1.66 -3.72
CA PHE A 292 21.19 1.08 -3.51
C PHE A 292 20.08 2.00 -4.04
N MET A 293 20.12 3.29 -3.72
CA MET A 293 19.10 4.26 -4.16
C MET A 293 19.04 4.36 -5.70
N GLU A 294 20.20 4.40 -6.36
CA GLU A 294 20.30 4.39 -7.82
C GLU A 294 19.76 3.08 -8.40
N PHE A 295 20.18 1.93 -7.86
CA PHE A 295 19.69 0.63 -8.31
C PHE A 295 18.18 0.52 -8.20
N ARG A 296 17.60 0.93 -7.06
CA ARG A 296 16.14 0.94 -6.82
C ARG A 296 15.41 1.84 -7.81
N SER A 297 15.97 3.01 -8.14
CA SER A 297 15.38 3.91 -9.12
C SER A 297 15.34 3.29 -10.53
N ASN A 298 16.36 2.51 -10.89
CA ASN A 298 16.46 1.86 -12.21
C ASN A 298 15.75 0.49 -12.26
N ASN A 299 15.51 -0.12 -11.10
CA ASN A 299 14.89 -1.44 -10.96
C ASN A 299 13.77 -1.36 -9.91
N PRO A 300 12.70 -0.60 -10.14
CA PRO A 300 11.59 -0.53 -9.19
C PRO A 300 10.94 -1.91 -9.03
N ILE A 301 10.31 -2.14 -7.88
CA ILE A 301 9.43 -3.31 -7.73
C ILE A 301 8.35 -3.28 -8.83
N SER A 302 8.06 -4.43 -9.42
CA SER A 302 7.01 -4.56 -10.44
C SER A 302 5.80 -5.27 -9.84
N VAL A 303 4.81 -4.47 -9.44
CA VAL A 303 3.45 -4.89 -9.09
C VAL A 303 2.52 -4.37 -10.17
N TYR A 304 1.66 -5.24 -10.69
CA TYR A 304 0.67 -4.92 -11.73
C TYR A 304 -0.43 -5.97 -11.70
N SER A 305 -1.52 -5.80 -12.45
CA SER A 305 -2.69 -6.69 -12.39
C SER A 305 -2.40 -8.16 -12.67
N GLY A 306 -1.38 -8.47 -13.48
CA GLY A 306 -0.92 -9.85 -13.74
C GLY A 306 0.09 -10.40 -12.71
N ASN A 307 0.52 -9.57 -11.75
CA ASN A 307 1.39 -9.94 -10.65
C ASN A 307 1.09 -9.07 -9.39
N PRO A 308 -0.14 -9.11 -8.84
CA PRO A 308 -0.49 -8.33 -7.67
C PRO A 308 0.14 -8.95 -6.42
N PHE A 309 0.25 -8.17 -5.35
CA PHE A 309 0.48 -8.71 -4.03
C PHE A 309 -0.74 -8.41 -3.16
N ASN A 310 -1.55 -9.42 -2.89
CA ASN A 310 -2.70 -9.34 -2.01
C ASN A 310 -2.82 -10.64 -1.22
N ARG A 311 -3.25 -10.57 0.05
CA ARG A 311 -3.40 -11.75 0.91
C ARG A 311 -4.30 -12.84 0.35
N PHE A 312 -5.31 -12.49 -0.45
CA PHE A 312 -6.23 -13.45 -1.08
C PHE A 312 -5.59 -14.24 -2.22
N ILE A 313 -4.42 -13.85 -2.72
CA ILE A 313 -3.68 -14.57 -3.78
C ILE A 313 -2.71 -15.60 -3.19
N LEU A 314 -2.26 -15.35 -1.95
CA LEU A 314 -1.19 -16.14 -1.31
C LEU A 314 -1.72 -17.29 -0.44
N ASN A 315 -3.02 -17.34 -0.23
CA ASN A 315 -3.73 -18.32 0.59
C ASN A 315 -4.67 -19.19 -0.24
#